data_AF-A0A5K1GD86-F1
#
_entry.id   AF-A0A5K1GD86-F1
#
_cell.length_a   1.000
_cell.length_b   1.000
_cell.length_c   1.000
_cell.angle_alpha   90.00
_cell.angle_beta   90.00
_cell.angle_gamma   90.00
#
_symmetry.space_group_name_H-M   'P 1'
#
loop_
_entity.id
_entity.type
_entity.pdbx_description
1 polymer ?
#
loop_
_entity_poly.entity_id
_entity_poly.type
_entity_poly.pdbx_seq_one_letter_code
_entity_poly.pdbx_strand_id
1 'polypeptide(L)'
;NLLYFISWLPNQVLYVFPGSGSSGWQAPELLLGRSQTFAVDLFSLGCVLFFCITKGKHPFGKYFERDTNIANNRLDLSMVESIPEAVHLFSQMLQSEPLL
;
A
#
# COMPACT_ATOMS: atom_id res chain seq x y z
N ASN A 1 -2.66 -7.63 -13.75
CA ASN A 1 -1.91 -6.72 -12.86
C ASN A 1 -2.82 -6.41 -11.68
N LEU A 2 -2.31 -6.54 -10.45
CA LEU A 2 -3.09 -6.47 -9.21
C LEU A 2 -3.69 -5.07 -9.00
N LEU A 3 -3.10 -4.02 -9.60
CA LEU A 3 -3.65 -2.66 -9.63
C LEU A 3 -5.00 -2.60 -10.33
N TYR A 4 -5.19 -3.32 -11.44
CA TYR A 4 -6.50 -3.37 -12.10
C TYR A 4 -7.52 -4.06 -11.19
N PHE A 5 -7.11 -5.08 -10.44
CA PHE A 5 -7.97 -5.74 -9.47
C PHE A 5 -8.37 -4.79 -8.33
N ILE A 6 -7.43 -4.02 -7.77
CA ILE A 6 -7.73 -3.01 -6.74
C ILE A 6 -8.63 -1.90 -7.29
N SER A 7 -8.44 -1.49 -8.55
CA SER A 7 -9.31 -0.51 -9.21
C SER A 7 -10.72 -1.04 -9.52
N TRP A 8 -10.89 -2.38 -9.56
CA TRP A 8 -12.14 -3.05 -9.92
C TRP A 8 -12.88 -3.66 -8.73
N LEU A 9 -12.32 -3.63 -7.52
CA LEU A 9 -13.00 -4.12 -6.32
C LEU A 9 -14.27 -3.28 -6.08
N PRO A 10 -15.48 -3.82 -6.31
CA PRO A 10 -16.70 -3.10 -6.05
C PRO A 10 -16.91 -3.07 -4.53
N ASN A 11 -16.83 -1.88 -3.92
CA ASN A 11 -17.46 -1.55 -2.64
C ASN A 11 -17.20 -2.49 -1.44
N GLN A 12 -15.95 -2.75 -1.02
CA GLN A 12 -15.71 -3.54 0.21
C GLN A 12 -14.64 -3.04 1.19
N VAL A 13 -14.12 -1.83 1.03
CA VAL A 13 -13.27 -1.21 2.09
C VAL A 13 -13.82 0.19 2.45
N LEU A 14 -15.05 0.14 2.96
CA LEU A 14 -15.76 1.09 3.84
C LEU A 14 -15.43 2.60 3.70
N TYR A 15 -16.34 3.31 3.01
CA TYR A 15 -16.47 4.77 2.86
C TYR A 15 -15.30 5.49 2.18
N VAL A 16 -15.37 5.59 0.84
CA VAL A 16 -14.44 6.39 0.04
C VAL A 16 -15.24 7.30 -0.88
N PHE A 17 -14.97 8.61 -0.79
CA PHE A 17 -15.57 9.63 -1.66
C PHE A 17 -15.05 9.47 -3.11
N PRO A 18 -15.91 9.70 -4.12
CA PRO A 18 -15.54 9.51 -5.51
C PRO A 18 -14.62 10.64 -5.97
N GLY A 19 -13.35 10.32 -6.27
CA GLY A 19 -12.42 11.28 -6.88
C GLY A 19 -10.93 11.00 -6.67
N SER A 20 -10.54 10.35 -5.57
CA SER A 20 -9.12 10.08 -5.24
C SER A 20 -8.90 8.71 -4.59
N GLY A 21 -9.83 7.77 -4.78
CA GLY A 21 -9.95 6.57 -3.93
C GLY A 21 -8.86 5.50 -4.08
N SER A 22 -8.14 5.47 -5.20
CA SER A 22 -7.21 4.38 -5.53
C SER A 22 -5.72 4.75 -5.48
N SER A 23 -5.35 6.04 -5.52
CA SER A 23 -3.94 6.47 -5.54
C SER A 23 -3.16 5.99 -4.33
N GLY A 24 -3.78 6.01 -3.16
CA GLY A 24 -3.16 5.58 -1.90
C GLY A 24 -2.86 4.08 -1.80
N TRP A 25 -3.20 3.28 -2.82
CA TRP A 25 -2.85 1.86 -2.93
C TRP A 25 -1.82 1.58 -4.03
N GLN A 26 -1.40 2.61 -4.77
CA GLN A 26 -0.43 2.50 -5.84
C GLN A 26 0.99 2.66 -5.30
N ALA A 27 1.92 1.91 -5.88
CA ALA A 27 3.33 2.04 -5.59
C ALA A 27 3.86 3.42 -6.06
N PRO A 28 4.86 3.99 -5.37
CA PRO A 28 5.36 5.35 -5.64
C PRO A 28 5.85 5.55 -7.09
N GLU A 29 6.41 4.52 -7.72
CA GLU A 29 6.92 4.56 -9.09
C GLU A 29 5.80 4.72 -10.15
N LEU A 30 4.58 4.27 -9.87
CA LEU A 30 3.42 4.51 -10.75
C LEU A 30 2.95 5.96 -10.70
N LEU A 31 3.00 6.57 -9.51
CA LEU A 31 2.69 7.99 -9.33
C LEU A 31 3.67 8.88 -10.11
N LEU A 32 4.89 8.36 -10.34
CA LEU A 32 5.94 8.99 -11.13
C LEU A 32 5.93 8.60 -12.63
N GLY A 33 4.94 7.81 -13.09
CA GLY A 33 4.79 7.42 -14.49
C GLY A 33 5.84 6.41 -15.01
N ARG A 34 6.47 5.62 -14.12
CA ARG A 34 7.49 4.62 -14.48
C ARG A 34 6.86 3.25 -14.81
N SER A 35 7.63 2.39 -15.48
CA SER A 35 7.17 1.07 -15.95
C SER A 35 6.59 0.20 -14.82
N GLN A 36 5.47 -0.46 -15.09
CA GLN A 36 4.86 -1.42 -14.18
C GLN A 36 5.76 -2.65 -14.05
N THR A 37 6.40 -2.83 -12.90
CA THR A 37 7.24 -4.01 -12.61
C THR A 37 6.55 -4.90 -11.59
N PHE A 38 7.05 -6.12 -11.37
CA PHE A 38 6.57 -7.02 -10.33
C PHE A 38 6.60 -6.39 -8.92
N ALA A 39 7.51 -5.44 -8.69
CA ALA A 39 7.62 -4.70 -7.43
C ALA A 39 6.37 -3.88 -7.11
N VAL A 40 5.73 -3.31 -8.13
CA VAL A 40 4.50 -2.53 -8.00
C VAL A 40 3.35 -3.39 -7.46
N ASP A 41 3.23 -4.62 -7.98
CA ASP A 41 2.23 -5.59 -7.54
C ASP A 41 2.54 -6.07 -6.11
N LEU A 42 3.82 -6.20 -5.74
CA LEU A 42 4.26 -6.58 -4.40
C LEU A 42 3.94 -5.49 -3.35
N PHE A 43 4.16 -4.22 -3.69
CA PHE A 43 3.80 -3.09 -2.84
C PHE A 43 2.30 -3.05 -2.57
N SER A 44 1.51 -3.15 -3.64
CA SER A 44 0.04 -3.15 -3.55
C SER A 44 -0.47 -4.31 -2.70
N LEU A 45 0.13 -5.51 -2.87
CA LEU A 45 -0.18 -6.68 -2.05
C LEU A 45 0.20 -6.47 -0.58
N GLY A 46 1.34 -5.84 -0.30
CA GLY A 46 1.77 -5.51 1.05
C GLY A 46 0.75 -4.62 1.78
N CYS A 47 0.24 -3.59 1.10
CA CYS A 47 -0.78 -2.70 1.66
C CYS A 47 -2.08 -3.44 1.97
N VAL A 48 -2.53 -4.34 1.08
CA VAL A 48 -3.73 -5.15 1.27
C VAL A 48 -3.57 -6.14 2.42
N LEU A 49 -2.44 -6.84 2.49
CA LEU A 49 -2.16 -7.79 3.57
C LEU A 49 -2.10 -7.09 4.94
N PHE A 50 -1.46 -5.93 5.01
CA PHE A 50 -1.42 -5.11 6.23
C PHE A 50 -2.82 -4.67 6.64
N PHE A 51 -3.64 -4.24 5.68
CA PHE A 51 -5.03 -3.87 5.92
C PHE A 51 -5.85 -5.02 6.51
N CYS A 52 -5.70 -6.23 5.97
CA CYS A 52 -6.37 -7.43 6.47
C CYS A 52 -5.96 -7.76 7.92
N ILE A 53 -4.66 -7.74 8.22
CA ILE A 53 -4.12 -8.10 9.55
C ILE A 53 -4.50 -7.05 10.61
N THR A 54 -4.45 -5.77 10.25
CA THR A 54 -4.74 -4.66 11.17
C THR A 54 -6.23 -4.30 11.24
N LYS A 55 -7.09 -5.08 10.59
CA LYS A 55 -8.55 -4.88 10.57
C LYS A 55 -8.95 -3.49 10.08
N GLY A 56 -8.27 -2.98 9.05
CA GLY A 56 -8.70 -1.77 8.38
C GLY A 56 -7.69 -0.63 8.30
N LYS A 57 -6.48 -0.80 8.85
CA LYS A 57 -5.46 0.26 8.84
C LYS A 57 -4.61 0.16 7.57
N HIS A 58 -4.09 1.30 7.16
CA HIS A 58 -3.18 1.38 6.03
C HIS A 58 -1.77 1.68 6.56
N PRO A 59 -0.72 1.03 6.03
CA PRO A 59 0.66 1.21 6.53
C PRO A 59 1.19 2.64 6.37
N PHE A 60 0.58 3.43 5.48
CA PHE A 60 0.92 4.84 5.22
C PHE A 60 -0.08 5.85 5.83
N GLY A 61 -0.83 5.43 6.86
CA GLY A 61 -1.73 6.32 7.60
C GLY A 61 -3.10 6.57 6.96
N LYS A 62 -3.72 7.69 7.31
CA LYS A 62 -5.08 8.05 6.88
C LYS A 62 -5.11 8.54 5.44
N TYR A 63 -6.30 8.50 4.84
CA TYR A 63 -6.53 8.79 3.43
C TYR A 63 -5.86 10.07 2.91
N PHE A 64 -5.96 11.19 3.67
CA PHE A 64 -5.43 12.49 3.24
C PHE A 64 -3.89 12.57 3.24
N GLU A 65 -3.21 11.74 4.02
CA GLU A 65 -1.75 11.75 4.18
C GLU A 65 -1.07 10.60 3.42
N ARG A 66 -1.82 9.58 2.98
CA ARG A 66 -1.30 8.38 2.31
C ARG A 66 -0.39 8.71 1.14
N ASP A 67 -0.85 9.53 0.19
CA ASP A 67 -0.08 9.83 -1.01
C ASP A 67 1.23 10.54 -0.68
N THR A 68 1.22 11.44 0.33
CA THR A 68 2.42 12.11 0.83
C THR A 68 3.34 11.14 1.56
N ASN A 69 2.79 10.24 2.37
CA ASN A 69 3.56 9.24 3.11
C ASN A 69 4.18 8.20 2.17
N ILE A 70 3.47 7.77 1.13
CA ILE A 70 3.98 6.88 0.09
C ILE A 70 5.12 7.58 -0.67
N ALA A 71 4.91 8.82 -1.12
CA ALA A 71 5.94 9.58 -1.83
C ALA A 71 7.20 9.87 -0.97
N ASN A 72 7.04 9.99 0.35
CA ASN A 72 8.15 10.22 1.29
C ASN A 72 8.63 8.95 2.00
N ASN A 73 8.16 7.76 1.61
CA ASN A 73 8.49 6.48 2.24
C ASN A 73 8.29 6.46 3.78
N ARG A 74 7.24 7.13 4.28
CA ARG A 74 6.86 7.19 5.70
C ARG A 74 5.94 6.03 6.07
N LEU A 75 6.55 4.89 6.35
CA LEU A 75 5.90 3.64 6.72
C LEU A 75 5.72 3.52 8.24
N ASP A 76 4.55 3.08 8.71
CA ASP A 76 4.27 2.74 10.11
C ASP A 76 3.88 1.26 10.26
N LEU A 77 4.71 0.48 10.95
CA LEU A 77 4.50 -0.93 11.26
C LEU A 77 4.18 -1.20 12.74
N SER A 78 3.94 -0.18 13.55
CA SER A 78 3.66 -0.32 15.00
C SER A 78 2.53 -1.31 15.30
N MET A 79 1.51 -1.35 14.43
CA MET A 79 0.34 -2.24 14.57
C MET A 79 0.64 -3.73 14.38
N VAL A 80 1.80 -4.08 13.82
CA VAL A 80 2.25 -5.46 13.59
C VAL A 80 3.58 -5.75 14.26
N GLU A 81 4.09 -4.83 15.09
CA GLU A 81 5.39 -4.93 15.77
C GLU A 81 5.49 -6.17 16.68
N SER A 82 4.37 -6.64 17.21
CA SER A 82 4.29 -7.86 18.02
C SER A 82 4.51 -9.16 17.23
N ILE A 83 4.59 -9.11 15.90
CA ILE A 83 4.80 -10.26 15.02
C ILE A 83 6.05 -9.98 14.17
N PRO A 84 7.24 -10.42 14.60
CA PRO A 84 8.50 -10.14 13.91
C PRO A 84 8.52 -10.57 12.44
N GLU A 85 7.87 -11.70 12.11
CA GLU A 85 7.76 -12.19 10.74
C GLU A 85 6.92 -11.25 9.87
N ALA A 86 5.86 -10.66 10.42
CA ALA A 86 5.02 -9.69 9.72
C ALA A 86 5.80 -8.40 9.49
N VAL A 87 6.53 -7.90 10.49
CA VAL A 87 7.40 -6.73 10.36
C VAL A 87 8.42 -6.96 9.24
N HIS A 88 9.12 -8.09 9.27
CA HIS A 88 10.11 -8.43 8.24
C HIS A 88 9.46 -8.49 6.85
N LEU A 89 8.34 -9.21 6.70
CA LEU A 89 7.62 -9.33 5.45
C LEU A 89 7.19 -7.95 4.89
N PHE A 90 6.51 -7.13 5.69
CA PHE A 90 6.03 -5.82 5.25
C PHE A 90 7.17 -4.86 4.96
N SER A 91 8.25 -4.92 5.75
CA SER A 91 9.44 -4.10 5.51
C SER A 91 10.10 -4.39 4.17
N GLN A 92 9.95 -5.60 3.60
CA GLN A 92 10.46 -5.95 2.27
C GLN A 92 9.45 -5.64 1.15
N MET A 93 8.17 -5.89 1.39
CA MET A 93 7.12 -5.67 0.38
C MET A 93 6.84 -4.18 0.14
N LEU A 94 6.96 -3.33 1.17
CA LEU A 94 6.57 -1.92 1.13
C LEU A 94 7.75 -0.96 0.91
N GLN A 95 8.91 -1.45 0.47
CA GLN A 95 10.05 -0.59 0.14
C GLN A 95 9.77 0.21 -1.14
N SER A 96 10.09 1.50 -1.12
CA SER A 96 9.91 2.40 -2.27
C SER A 96 10.86 2.11 -3.44
N GLU A 97 11.95 1.37 -3.20
CA GLU A 97 12.81 0.85 -4.25
C GLU A 97 12.87 -0.67 -4.14
N PRO A 98 12.42 -1.42 -5.15
CA PRO A 98 12.73 -2.83 -5.21
C PRO A 98 14.24 -2.98 -5.31
N LEU A 99 14.84 -3.70 -4.36
CA LEU A 99 16.22 -4.16 -4.47
C LEU A 99 16.35 -4.96 -5.78
N LEU A 100 16.92 -4.31 -6.80
CA LEU A 100 17.50 -4.97 -7.97
C LEU A 100 18.84 -5.58 -7.60
#